data_AF-A0A0F3LIE8-F1
#
_entry.id   AF-A0A0F3LIE8-F1
#
_cell.length_a   1.000
_cell.length_b   1.000
_cell.length_c   1.000
_cell.angle_alpha   90.00
_cell.angle_beta   90.00
_cell.angle_gamma   90.00
#
_symmetry.space_group_name_H-M   'P 1'
#
loop_
_entity.id
_entity.type
_entity.pdbx_description
1 polymer ?
#
loop_
_entity_poly.entity_id
_entity_poly.type
_entity_poly.pdbx_seq_one_letter_code
_entity_poly.pdbx_strand_id
1 'polypeptide(L)'
;MWNRENWQGYAPTIHAMQRRGWSLTLTCRSCRLEIAADAEASALFEEIARLTLEEPDRDWSRFDAMVRFLLATACRRGEALRVHAGHFETRTVGGKPATFVQFERYTTKSKKPRVVPITPEIVGLLPVLKLKAGNGALFPFRPSQLFRMWRTVRRRMTERGYDFSLVRFHTMRHTTLTRAMRKYPLAMVSRLAGHASIQITADRYGHIAADDLVDMVGDIAA
;
A
#
# COMPACT_ATOMS: atom_id res chain seq x y z
N MET A 1 -28.36 -15.69 12.94
CA MET A 1 -27.54 -14.47 13.14
C MET A 1 -26.13 -14.93 13.44
N TRP A 2 -25.14 -14.50 12.65
CA TRP A 2 -23.76 -15.00 12.74
C TRP A 2 -22.99 -14.24 13.83
N ASN A 3 -22.31 -14.97 14.71
CA ASN A 3 -21.45 -14.47 15.78
C ASN A 3 -19.99 -14.97 15.57
N ARG A 4 -19.09 -14.57 16.47
CA ARG A 4 -17.64 -14.86 16.38
C ARG A 4 -17.31 -16.36 16.35
N GLU A 5 -18.22 -17.21 16.82
CA GLU A 5 -17.99 -18.65 16.98
C GLU A 5 -18.48 -19.48 15.78
N ASN A 6 -19.31 -18.93 14.89
CA ASN A 6 -20.00 -19.71 13.85
C ASN A 6 -19.77 -19.24 12.40
N TRP A 7 -18.73 -18.43 12.13
CA TRP A 7 -18.45 -17.92 10.79
C TRP A 7 -17.62 -18.89 9.93
N GLN A 8 -18.23 -19.42 8.85
CA GLN A 8 -17.66 -20.46 7.97
C GLN A 8 -17.00 -19.95 6.67
N GLY A 9 -16.68 -18.66 6.54
CA GLY A 9 -15.76 -18.21 5.49
C GLY A 9 -16.37 -17.68 4.18
N TYR A 10 -17.67 -17.41 4.12
CA TYR A 10 -18.23 -16.57 3.05
C TYR A 10 -18.54 -15.16 3.58
N ALA A 11 -18.09 -14.13 2.83
CA ALA A 11 -18.31 -12.73 3.18
C ALA A 11 -19.74 -12.29 2.80
N PRO A 12 -20.52 -11.68 3.71
CA PRO A 12 -21.82 -11.11 3.36
C PRO A 12 -21.66 -9.91 2.39
N THR A 13 -22.69 -9.63 1.60
CA THR A 13 -22.71 -8.49 0.65
C THR A 13 -22.45 -7.16 1.39
N ILE A 14 -21.76 -6.22 0.74
CA ILE A 14 -21.43 -4.88 1.28
C ILE A 14 -22.66 -4.18 1.90
N HIS A 15 -23.81 -4.27 1.24
CA HIS A 15 -25.07 -3.67 1.67
C HIS A 15 -25.67 -4.30 2.96
N ALA A 16 -25.34 -5.55 3.26
CA ALA A 16 -25.74 -6.22 4.50
C ALA A 16 -24.85 -5.83 5.69
N MET A 17 -23.59 -5.44 5.41
CA MET A 17 -22.63 -4.98 6.41
C MET A 17 -22.93 -3.54 6.85
N GLN A 18 -23.23 -2.65 5.90
CA GLN A 18 -23.58 -1.25 6.17
C GLN A 18 -24.86 -1.10 7.03
N ARG A 19 -25.92 -1.87 6.72
CA ARG A 19 -27.18 -1.85 7.50
C ARG A 19 -27.04 -2.30 8.95
N ARG A 20 -25.94 -2.99 9.29
CA ARG A 20 -25.68 -3.49 10.64
C ARG A 20 -24.63 -2.65 11.39
N GLY A 21 -24.21 -1.51 10.83
CA GLY A 21 -23.19 -0.64 11.43
C GLY A 21 -21.78 -1.25 11.41
N TRP A 22 -21.51 -2.25 10.56
CA TRP A 22 -20.21 -2.91 10.52
C TRP A 22 -19.23 -2.10 9.66
N SER A 23 -18.20 -1.52 10.28
CA SER A 23 -17.12 -0.81 9.59
C SER A 23 -16.08 -1.80 9.03
N LEU A 24 -16.43 -2.53 7.96
CA LEU A 24 -15.58 -3.42 7.16
C LEU A 24 -14.28 -3.91 7.85
N THR A 25 -14.38 -4.87 8.76
CA THR A 25 -13.20 -5.59 9.30
C THR A 25 -12.95 -6.82 8.44
N LEU A 26 -12.08 -6.71 7.45
CA LEU A 26 -11.54 -7.89 6.77
C LEU A 26 -10.37 -8.41 7.60
N THR A 27 -10.66 -9.25 8.59
CA THR A 27 -9.62 -10.06 9.22
C THR A 27 -9.03 -11.00 8.16
N CYS A 28 -7.93 -10.58 7.54
CA CYS A 28 -7.11 -11.49 6.75
C CYS A 28 -6.66 -12.62 7.67
N ARG A 29 -7.03 -13.89 7.40
CA ARG A 29 -6.67 -15.02 8.28
C ARG A 29 -5.16 -15.16 8.53
N SER A 30 -4.35 -14.59 7.63
CA SER A 30 -2.89 -14.57 7.75
C SER A 30 -2.35 -13.44 8.63
N CYS A 31 -3.08 -12.35 8.84
CA CYS A 31 -2.52 -11.17 9.53
C CYS A 31 -3.48 -10.43 10.48
N ARG A 32 -4.76 -10.84 10.61
CA ARG A 32 -5.75 -10.36 11.62
C ARG A 32 -5.76 -8.84 11.85
N LEU A 33 -5.65 -8.06 10.77
CA LEU A 33 -5.43 -6.62 10.88
C LEU A 33 -6.69 -5.78 10.87
N GLU A 34 -6.69 -4.80 11.76
CA GLU A 34 -7.59 -3.67 11.81
C GLU A 34 -6.96 -2.50 11.05
N ILE A 35 -7.80 -1.58 10.57
CA ILE A 35 -7.41 -0.49 9.67
C ILE A 35 -6.59 0.53 10.46
N ALA A 36 -5.43 0.92 9.94
CA ALA A 36 -4.68 2.02 10.52
C ALA A 36 -5.49 3.33 10.41
N ALA A 37 -5.87 3.91 11.54
CA ALA A 37 -6.45 5.24 11.59
C ALA A 37 -5.42 6.27 11.12
N ASP A 38 -5.84 7.39 10.55
CA ASP A 38 -4.91 8.41 10.03
C ASP A 38 -3.96 8.94 11.12
N ALA A 39 -4.43 9.00 12.37
CA ALA A 39 -3.59 9.32 13.53
C ALA A 39 -2.45 8.30 13.76
N GLU A 40 -2.68 7.00 13.53
CA GLU A 40 -1.64 5.97 13.69
C GLU A 40 -0.60 6.03 12.57
N ALA A 41 -1.02 6.41 11.35
CA ALA A 41 -0.11 6.64 10.24
C ALA A 41 0.77 7.88 10.51
N SER A 42 0.19 8.98 10.98
CA SER A 42 0.97 10.16 11.39
C SER A 42 1.95 9.83 12.51
N ALA A 43 1.50 9.16 13.57
CA ALA A 43 2.36 8.76 14.67
C ALA A 43 3.51 7.83 14.25
N LEU A 44 3.25 6.92 13.29
CA LEU A 44 4.25 6.07 12.67
C LEU A 44 5.33 6.90 11.96
N PHE A 45 4.95 7.87 11.14
CA PHE A 45 5.92 8.70 10.41
C PHE A 45 6.70 9.64 11.32
N GLU A 46 6.06 10.19 12.36
CA GLU A 46 6.76 10.90 13.43
C GLU A 46 7.82 10.03 14.11
N GLU A 47 7.51 8.75 14.37
CA GLU A 47 8.47 7.84 15.00
C GLU A 47 9.65 7.52 14.08
N ILE A 48 9.40 7.32 12.80
CA ILE A 48 10.47 7.10 11.82
C ILE A 48 11.35 8.37 11.70
N ALA A 49 10.75 9.57 11.79
CA ALA A 49 11.50 10.81 11.83
C ALA A 49 12.40 10.92 13.07
N ARG A 50 11.92 10.53 14.27
CA ARG A 50 12.75 10.45 15.48
C ARG A 50 13.90 9.46 15.32
N LEU A 51 13.62 8.26 14.81
CA LEU A 51 14.64 7.24 14.57
C LEU A 51 15.71 7.69 13.57
N THR A 52 15.35 8.54 12.61
CA THR A 52 16.32 9.14 11.67
C THR A 52 17.35 10.01 12.39
N LEU A 53 16.96 10.68 13.47
CA LEU A 53 17.86 11.49 14.30
C LEU A 53 18.62 10.64 15.32
N GLU A 54 17.97 9.65 15.93
CA GLU A 54 18.55 8.80 16.98
C GLU A 54 19.56 7.77 16.44
N GLU A 55 19.37 7.27 15.22
CA GLU A 55 20.19 6.21 14.62
C GLU A 55 20.68 6.60 13.20
N PRO A 56 21.56 7.61 13.07
CA PRO A 56 21.95 8.18 11.77
C PRO A 56 22.68 7.20 10.84
N ASP A 57 23.30 6.15 11.39
CA ASP A 57 23.97 5.11 10.61
C ASP A 57 23.01 4.18 9.84
N ARG A 58 21.72 4.22 10.18
CA ARG A 58 20.68 3.44 9.49
C ARG A 58 19.92 4.35 8.55
N ASP A 59 19.60 3.82 7.37
CA ASP A 59 18.90 4.59 6.33
C ASP A 59 17.39 4.68 6.59
N TRP A 60 17.03 5.37 7.67
CA TRP A 60 15.65 5.63 8.05
C TRP A 60 14.94 6.52 7.02
N SER A 61 15.65 7.38 6.29
CA SER A 61 15.05 8.18 5.22
C SER A 61 14.55 7.34 4.05
N ARG A 62 15.32 6.34 3.58
CA ARG A 62 14.81 5.38 2.56
C ARG A 62 13.74 4.47 3.15
N PHE A 63 13.76 4.19 4.45
CA PHE A 63 12.74 3.39 5.12
C PHE A 63 11.40 4.12 5.18
N ASP A 64 11.41 5.38 5.61
CA ASP A 64 10.25 6.30 5.59
C ASP A 64 9.64 6.35 4.19
N ALA A 65 10.45 6.65 3.18
CA ALA A 65 10.02 6.71 1.80
C ALA A 65 9.43 5.37 1.31
N MET A 66 9.99 4.23 1.73
CA MET A 66 9.44 2.90 1.41
C MET A 66 8.06 2.68 2.04
N VAL A 67 7.86 3.10 3.29
CA VAL A 67 6.57 2.97 4.00
C VAL A 67 5.51 3.83 3.32
N ARG A 68 5.84 5.09 3.01
CA ARG A 68 4.96 6.00 2.23
C ARG A 68 4.62 5.40 0.89
N PHE A 69 5.61 4.87 0.17
CA PHE A 69 5.41 4.25 -1.14
C PHE A 69 4.48 3.04 -1.07
N LEU A 70 4.59 2.19 -0.04
CA LEU A 70 3.70 1.03 0.16
C LEU A 70 2.25 1.46 0.43
N LEU A 71 2.04 2.51 1.23
CA LEU A 71 0.72 3.06 1.54
C LEU A 71 0.10 3.78 0.35
N ALA A 72 0.89 4.51 -0.45
CA ALA A 72 0.39 5.23 -1.62
C ALA A 72 0.02 4.30 -2.79
N THR A 73 0.77 3.21 -2.98
CA THR A 73 0.63 2.36 -4.19
C THR A 73 -0.09 1.04 -3.97
N ALA A 74 -0.36 0.69 -2.71
CA ALA A 74 -0.83 -0.64 -2.30
C ALA A 74 0.06 -1.79 -2.82
N CYS A 75 1.32 -1.54 -3.21
CA CYS A 75 2.16 -2.58 -3.78
C CYS A 75 2.59 -3.62 -2.74
N ARG A 76 3.06 -4.77 -3.22
CA ARG A 76 3.64 -5.79 -2.35
C ARG A 76 5.03 -5.34 -1.93
N ARG A 77 5.45 -5.67 -0.70
CA ARG A 77 6.83 -5.46 -0.21
C ARG A 77 7.88 -5.90 -1.23
N GLY A 78 7.68 -7.07 -1.84
CA GLY A 78 8.63 -7.62 -2.83
C GLY A 78 8.70 -6.84 -4.15
N GLU A 79 7.62 -6.13 -4.52
CA GLU A 79 7.59 -5.23 -5.68
C GLU A 79 8.34 -3.94 -5.32
N ALA A 80 8.05 -3.32 -4.17
CA ALA A 80 8.77 -2.14 -3.69
C ALA A 80 10.30 -2.36 -3.65
N LEU A 81 10.76 -3.49 -3.11
CA LEU A 81 12.18 -3.84 -3.03
C LEU A 81 12.91 -3.97 -4.38
N ARG A 82 12.18 -4.01 -5.50
CA ARG A 82 12.72 -4.16 -6.86
C ARG A 82 12.55 -2.93 -7.73
N VAL A 83 11.80 -1.92 -7.25
CA VAL A 83 11.57 -0.70 -8.01
C VAL A 83 12.89 0.03 -8.24
N HIS A 84 13.18 0.38 -9.49
CA HIS A 84 14.32 1.21 -9.86
C HIS A 84 13.88 2.47 -10.63
N ALA A 85 14.81 3.39 -10.90
CA ALA A 85 14.52 4.68 -11.52
C ALA A 85 13.76 4.59 -12.86
N GLY A 86 14.03 3.53 -13.64
CA GLY A 86 13.42 3.25 -14.93
C GLY A 86 11.99 2.70 -14.88
N HIS A 87 11.44 2.41 -13.70
CA HIS A 87 10.04 1.99 -13.56
C HIS A 87 9.04 3.13 -13.51
N PHE A 88 9.51 4.38 -13.61
CA PHE A 88 8.65 5.55 -13.51
C PHE A 88 8.48 6.24 -14.87
N GLU A 89 7.23 6.47 -15.24
CA GLU A 89 6.84 7.25 -16.41
C GLU A 89 5.94 8.41 -15.99
N THR A 90 6.11 9.58 -16.59
CA THR A 90 5.19 10.71 -16.42
C THR A 90 4.47 10.94 -17.73
N ARG A 91 3.13 11.04 -17.67
CA ARG A 91 2.29 11.38 -18.82
C ARG A 91 1.17 12.33 -18.41
N THR A 92 0.54 12.96 -19.39
CA THR A 92 -0.58 13.87 -19.16
C THR A 92 -1.89 13.10 -19.06
N VAL A 93 -2.61 13.26 -17.96
CA VAL A 93 -3.96 12.69 -17.73
C VAL A 93 -4.88 13.82 -17.31
N GLY A 94 -6.01 14.00 -18.01
CA GLY A 94 -6.95 15.08 -17.71
C GLY A 94 -6.34 16.48 -17.76
N GLY A 95 -5.35 16.70 -18.63
CA GLY A 95 -4.63 17.98 -18.76
C GLY A 95 -3.60 18.26 -17.65
N LYS A 96 -3.34 17.32 -16.74
CA LYS A 96 -2.35 17.45 -15.66
C LYS A 96 -1.27 16.37 -15.77
N PRO A 97 -0.02 16.65 -15.37
CA PRO A 97 1.01 15.62 -15.30
C PRO A 97 0.68 14.62 -14.18
N ALA A 98 0.71 13.33 -14.52
CA ALA A 98 0.61 12.23 -13.58
C ALA A 98 1.81 11.29 -13.77
N THR A 99 2.45 10.92 -12.66
CA THR A 99 3.54 9.94 -12.67
C THR A 99 3.01 8.58 -12.26
N PHE A 100 3.49 7.56 -12.94
CA PHE A 100 3.11 6.17 -12.74
C PHE A 100 4.35 5.34 -12.43
N VAL A 101 4.15 4.32 -11.60
CA VAL A 101 5.12 3.24 -11.39
C VAL A 101 4.63 1.96 -12.07
N GLN A 102 5.53 1.33 -12.81
CA GLN A 102 5.32 0.03 -13.43
C GLN A 102 5.86 -1.08 -12.54
N PHE A 103 4.98 -2.00 -12.14
CA PHE A 103 5.38 -3.22 -11.43
C PHE A 103 5.46 -4.39 -12.41
N GLU A 104 6.66 -4.90 -12.61
CA GLU A 104 6.95 -6.03 -13.50
C GLU A 104 6.44 -7.38 -12.96
N ARG A 105 6.33 -8.36 -13.87
CA ARG A 105 5.91 -9.74 -13.57
C ARG A 105 7.06 -10.48 -12.88
N TYR A 106 6.80 -11.00 -11.68
CA TYR A 106 7.73 -11.94 -11.05
C TYR A 106 6.99 -13.25 -10.70
N THR A 107 7.36 -14.31 -11.43
CA THR A 107 6.89 -15.72 -11.42
C THR A 107 5.73 -16.10 -12.36
N THR A 108 5.77 -17.34 -12.87
CA THR A 108 5.01 -17.89 -14.01
C THR A 108 3.53 -18.20 -13.75
N LYS A 109 2.99 -17.98 -12.55
CA LYS A 109 1.56 -18.17 -12.28
C LYS A 109 0.80 -16.84 -12.17
N SER A 110 0.27 -16.40 -13.32
CA SER A 110 -0.94 -15.58 -13.42
C SER A 110 -0.93 -14.16 -12.81
N LYS A 111 0.07 -13.30 -13.08
CA LYS A 111 -0.07 -11.84 -12.84
C LYS A 111 0.50 -11.03 -14.01
N LYS A 112 -0.36 -10.22 -14.64
CA LYS A 112 0.01 -9.25 -15.69
C LYS A 112 0.83 -8.09 -15.07
N PRO A 113 1.77 -7.48 -15.81
CA PRO A 113 2.36 -6.21 -15.39
C PRO A 113 1.26 -5.21 -15.05
N ARG A 114 1.46 -4.38 -14.02
CA ARG A 114 0.48 -3.35 -13.68
C ARG A 114 1.15 -2.01 -13.48
N VAL A 115 0.44 -0.98 -13.91
CA VAL A 115 0.85 0.41 -13.81
C VAL A 115 -0.06 1.07 -12.79
N VAL A 116 0.53 1.78 -11.83
CA VAL A 116 -0.19 2.42 -10.72
C VAL A 116 0.26 3.88 -10.65
N PRO A 117 -0.66 4.86 -10.62
CA PRO A 117 -0.27 6.25 -10.40
C PRO A 117 0.32 6.43 -9.01
N ILE A 118 1.24 7.37 -8.87
CA ILE A 118 1.83 7.73 -7.58
C ILE A 118 1.42 9.15 -7.19
N THR A 119 1.37 9.40 -5.89
CA THR A 119 0.96 10.68 -5.33
C THR A 119 2.04 11.75 -5.54
N PRO A 120 1.68 13.05 -5.53
CA PRO A 120 2.65 14.15 -5.61
C PRO A 120 3.73 14.08 -4.53
N GLU A 121 3.37 13.60 -3.34
CA GLU A 121 4.31 13.34 -2.25
C GLU A 121 5.40 12.35 -2.67
N ILE A 122 5.03 11.19 -3.22
CA ILE A 122 6.00 10.20 -3.69
C ILE A 122 6.84 10.77 -4.86
N VAL A 123 6.22 11.53 -5.76
CA VAL A 123 6.94 12.22 -6.85
C VAL A 123 8.03 13.14 -6.28
N GLY A 124 7.73 13.89 -5.22
CA GLY A 124 8.68 14.76 -4.52
C GLY A 124 9.87 14.01 -3.90
N LEU A 125 9.69 12.74 -3.52
CA LEU A 125 10.76 11.90 -2.97
C LEU A 125 11.68 11.31 -4.05
N LEU A 126 11.21 11.18 -5.30
CA LEU A 126 11.94 10.49 -6.37
C LEU A 126 13.33 11.07 -6.66
N PRO A 127 13.56 12.41 -6.72
CA PRO A 127 14.89 12.94 -7.03
C PRO A 127 15.96 12.45 -6.05
N VAL A 128 15.69 12.52 -4.74
CA VAL A 128 16.62 12.09 -3.69
C VAL A 128 16.80 10.57 -3.71
N LEU A 129 15.71 9.82 -3.91
CA LEU A 129 15.77 8.36 -3.99
C LEU A 129 16.60 7.88 -5.19
N LYS A 130 16.39 8.49 -6.37
CA LYS A 130 17.14 8.17 -7.59
C LYS A 130 18.62 8.51 -7.43
N LEU A 131 18.94 9.65 -6.83
CA LEU A 131 20.33 10.03 -6.55
C LEU A 131 21.02 9.01 -5.62
N LYS A 132 20.37 8.62 -4.53
CA LYS A 132 20.91 7.63 -3.57
C LYS A 132 21.01 6.22 -4.15
N ALA A 133 20.14 5.86 -5.10
CA ALA A 133 20.09 4.53 -5.70
C ALA A 133 21.11 4.35 -6.83
N GLY A 134 21.45 5.43 -7.56
CA GLY A 134 22.19 5.32 -8.81
C GLY A 134 21.44 4.39 -9.78
N ASN A 135 22.11 3.33 -10.23
CA ASN A 135 21.50 2.30 -11.09
C ASN A 135 20.81 1.16 -10.32
N GLY A 136 20.79 1.22 -8.99
CA GLY A 136 20.20 0.19 -8.13
C GLY A 136 18.70 0.37 -7.87
N ALA A 137 18.17 -0.51 -7.01
CA ALA A 137 16.81 -0.38 -6.50
C ALA A 137 16.68 0.86 -5.58
N LEU A 138 15.53 1.54 -5.64
CA LEU A 138 15.24 2.70 -4.80
C LEU A 138 15.21 2.35 -3.31
N PHE A 139 14.80 1.13 -2.97
CA PHE A 139 14.71 0.60 -1.61
C PHE A 139 15.57 -0.67 -1.46
N PRO A 140 16.91 -0.56 -1.39
CA PRO A 140 17.82 -1.71 -1.48
C PRO A 140 18.01 -2.43 -0.12
N PHE A 141 16.91 -2.64 0.61
CA PHE A 141 16.97 -3.27 1.92
C PHE A 141 17.01 -4.79 1.83
N ARG A 142 17.94 -5.42 2.56
CA ARG A 142 17.93 -6.88 2.76
C ARG A 142 16.75 -7.28 3.65
N PRO A 143 16.17 -8.50 3.50
CA PRO A 143 15.05 -8.94 4.33
C PRO A 143 15.29 -8.86 5.83
N SER A 144 16.50 -9.22 6.29
CA SER A 144 16.90 -9.13 7.70
C SER A 144 17.04 -7.69 8.20
N GLN A 145 17.47 -6.78 7.33
CA GLN A 145 17.55 -5.35 7.65
C GLN A 145 16.15 -4.77 7.84
N LEU A 146 15.23 -4.99 6.88
CA LEU A 146 13.84 -4.55 7.01
C LEU A 146 13.17 -5.12 8.26
N PHE A 147 13.39 -6.40 8.55
CA PHE A 147 12.82 -7.04 9.73
C PHE A 147 13.29 -6.35 11.01
N ARG A 148 14.59 -6.05 11.13
CA ARG A 148 15.15 -5.36 12.29
C ARG A 148 14.62 -3.93 12.43
N MET A 149 14.63 -3.15 11.35
CA MET A 149 14.09 -1.78 11.34
C MET A 149 12.62 -1.76 11.71
N TRP A 150 11.80 -2.64 11.12
CA TRP A 150 10.39 -2.73 11.45
C TRP A 150 10.15 -3.20 12.89
N ARG A 151 10.98 -4.10 13.43
CA ARG A 151 10.91 -4.50 14.83
C ARG A 151 11.18 -3.31 15.76
N THR A 152 12.16 -2.46 15.45
CA THR A 152 12.43 -1.22 16.20
C THR A 152 11.20 -0.31 16.17
N VAL A 153 10.67 0.02 14.99
CA VAL A 153 9.49 0.87 14.85
C VAL A 153 8.31 0.34 15.65
N ARG A 154 7.98 -0.96 15.53
CA ARG A 154 6.86 -1.55 16.28
C ARG A 154 7.04 -1.44 17.79
N ARG A 155 8.26 -1.70 18.28
CA ARG A 155 8.57 -1.56 19.71
C ARG A 155 8.34 -0.11 20.18
N ARG A 156 8.85 0.87 19.43
CA ARG A 156 8.68 2.31 19.73
C ARG A 156 7.23 2.76 19.70
N MET A 157 6.46 2.28 18.73
CA MET A 157 5.03 2.55 18.65
C MET A 157 4.27 1.99 19.86
N THR A 158 4.64 0.79 20.32
CA THR A 158 4.09 0.21 21.56
C THR A 158 4.49 1.00 22.81
N GLU A 159 5.74 1.47 22.90
CA GLU A 159 6.18 2.38 23.98
C GLU A 159 5.37 3.69 23.99
N ARG A 160 4.86 4.13 22.83
CA ARG A 160 3.98 5.29 22.67
C ARG A 160 2.49 4.99 22.88
N GLY A 161 2.12 3.76 23.25
CA GLY A 161 0.74 3.37 23.53
C GLY A 161 -0.07 2.88 22.31
N TYR A 162 0.57 2.65 21.16
CA TYR A 162 -0.10 2.12 19.96
C TYR A 162 0.06 0.59 19.85
N ASP A 163 -1.02 -0.11 19.51
CA ASP A 163 -0.96 -1.57 19.26
C ASP A 163 -0.45 -1.86 17.85
N PHE A 164 0.85 -2.09 17.74
CA PHE A 164 1.52 -2.50 16.50
C PHE A 164 1.89 -4.00 16.50
N SER A 165 1.35 -4.80 17.42
CA SER A 165 1.72 -6.22 17.60
C SER A 165 1.48 -7.05 16.33
N LEU A 166 0.40 -6.76 15.61
CA LEU A 166 0.00 -7.41 14.36
C LEU A 166 0.34 -6.63 13.08
N VAL A 167 0.87 -5.42 13.22
CA VAL A 167 1.20 -4.55 12.08
C VAL A 167 2.43 -5.07 11.32
N ARG A 168 2.29 -5.30 10.01
CA ARG A 168 3.31 -5.87 9.11
C ARG A 168 3.37 -5.03 7.83
N PHE A 169 4.41 -5.20 7.01
CA PHE A 169 4.46 -4.52 5.71
C PHE A 169 3.25 -4.82 4.80
N HIS A 170 2.67 -6.03 4.90
CA HIS A 170 1.47 -6.35 4.13
C HIS A 170 0.22 -5.59 4.60
N THR A 171 0.21 -5.10 5.85
CA THR A 171 -0.86 -4.26 6.38
C THR A 171 -1.04 -3.02 5.54
N MET A 172 0.04 -2.37 5.11
CA MET A 172 -0.02 -1.11 4.34
C MET A 172 -0.87 -1.29 3.08
N ARG A 173 -0.66 -2.38 2.34
CA ARG A 173 -1.49 -2.75 1.20
C ARG A 173 -2.96 -2.98 1.59
N HIS A 174 -3.23 -3.66 2.70
CA HIS A 174 -4.59 -3.85 3.16
C HIS A 174 -5.27 -2.53 3.53
N THR A 175 -4.56 -1.62 4.21
CA THR A 175 -5.04 -0.28 4.55
C THR A 175 -5.46 0.46 3.29
N THR A 176 -4.59 0.57 2.29
CA THR A 176 -4.88 1.29 1.04
C THR A 176 -6.06 0.67 0.30
N LEU A 177 -6.07 -0.66 0.11
CA LEU A 177 -7.16 -1.32 -0.60
C LEU A 177 -8.49 -1.21 0.15
N THR A 178 -8.48 -1.25 1.48
CA THR A 178 -9.69 -1.10 2.29
C THR A 178 -10.24 0.32 2.21
N ARG A 179 -9.38 1.34 2.26
CA ARG A 179 -9.78 2.74 2.03
C ARG A 179 -10.40 2.89 0.63
N ALA A 180 -9.78 2.30 -0.39
CA ALA A 180 -10.29 2.28 -1.75
C ALA A 180 -11.69 1.65 -1.84
N MET A 181 -11.90 0.48 -1.24
CA MET A 181 -13.19 -0.23 -1.28
C MET A 181 -14.36 0.52 -0.64
N ARG A 182 -14.08 1.48 0.24
CA ARG A 182 -15.12 2.30 0.89
C ARG A 182 -15.65 3.39 -0.03
N LYS A 183 -14.83 3.88 -0.97
CA LYS A 183 -15.13 5.04 -1.81
C LYS A 183 -15.30 4.70 -3.29
N TYR A 184 -14.70 3.61 -3.76
CA TYR A 184 -14.57 3.31 -5.19
C TYR A 184 -15.15 1.94 -5.59
N PRO A 185 -15.60 1.79 -6.85
CA PRO A 185 -16.07 0.51 -7.38
C PRO A 185 -15.01 -0.60 -7.27
N LEU A 186 -15.45 -1.82 -6.97
CA LEU A 186 -14.59 -2.99 -6.81
C LEU A 186 -13.66 -3.24 -8.01
N ALA A 187 -14.10 -2.91 -9.22
CA ALA A 187 -13.33 -3.05 -10.44
C ALA A 187 -12.05 -2.18 -10.42
N MET A 188 -12.15 -0.91 -10.00
CA MET A 188 -11.00 0.00 -9.87
C MET A 188 -10.04 -0.48 -8.78
N VAL A 189 -10.58 -0.88 -7.62
CA VAL A 189 -9.79 -1.40 -6.50
C VAL A 189 -9.02 -2.66 -6.90
N SER A 190 -9.66 -3.56 -7.65
CA SER A 190 -9.01 -4.77 -8.12
C SER A 190 -7.88 -4.49 -9.11
N ARG A 191 -8.06 -3.47 -9.96
CA ARG A 191 -7.00 -3.02 -10.87
C ARG A 191 -5.80 -2.48 -10.10
N LEU A 192 -6.02 -1.63 -9.09
CA LEU A 192 -4.98 -1.17 -8.16
C LEU A 192 -4.28 -2.35 -7.47
N ALA A 193 -5.06 -3.32 -7.00
CA ALA A 193 -4.54 -4.53 -6.36
C ALA A 193 -3.73 -5.41 -7.32
N GLY A 194 -4.01 -5.40 -8.63
CA GLY A 194 -3.40 -6.33 -9.58
C GLY A 194 -3.82 -7.77 -9.34
N HIS A 195 -5.11 -8.01 -9.07
CA HIS A 195 -5.67 -9.37 -8.99
C HIS A 195 -6.01 -9.87 -10.40
N ALA A 196 -5.56 -11.08 -10.73
CA ALA A 196 -5.80 -11.70 -12.04
C ALA A 196 -7.19 -12.33 -12.17
N SER A 197 -7.90 -12.57 -11.06
CA SER A 197 -9.14 -13.37 -11.03
C SER A 197 -10.43 -12.58 -11.25
N ILE A 198 -10.37 -11.37 -11.81
CA ILE A 198 -11.59 -10.69 -12.25
C ILE A 198 -11.85 -11.05 -13.72
N GLN A 199 -12.22 -12.31 -13.93
CA GLN A 199 -12.99 -12.71 -15.11
C GLN A 199 -14.50 -12.53 -14.89
N ILE A 200 -14.95 -12.10 -13.70
CA ILE A 200 -16.39 -11.94 -13.38
C ILE A 200 -16.87 -10.48 -13.44
N THR A 201 -15.99 -9.50 -13.65
CA THR A 201 -16.39 -8.07 -13.76
C THR A 201 -15.90 -7.40 -15.05
N ALA A 202 -15.40 -8.19 -16.01
CA ALA A 202 -14.92 -7.70 -17.30
C ALA A 202 -16.06 -7.20 -18.20
N ASP A 203 -17.24 -7.83 -18.15
CA ASP A 203 -18.37 -7.49 -19.02
C ASP A 203 -19.02 -6.12 -18.70
N ARG A 204 -18.72 -5.53 -17.53
CA ARG A 204 -19.26 -4.21 -17.12
C ARG A 204 -18.21 -3.11 -16.99
N TYR A 205 -16.92 -3.46 -16.88
CA TYR A 205 -15.84 -2.50 -16.59
C TYR A 205 -14.57 -2.74 -17.43
N GLY A 206 -14.71 -3.38 -18.60
CA GLY A 206 -13.60 -3.82 -19.46
C GLY A 206 -12.60 -2.73 -19.91
N HIS A 207 -12.87 -1.45 -19.65
CA HIS A 207 -12.06 -0.32 -20.11
C HIS A 207 -11.30 0.43 -19.01
N ILE A 208 -11.35 0.02 -17.74
CA ILE A 208 -10.60 0.74 -16.69
C ILE A 208 -9.09 0.67 -17.00
N ALA A 209 -8.50 1.82 -17.32
CA ALA A 209 -7.09 2.06 -17.60
C ALA A 209 -6.33 2.43 -16.31
N ALA A 210 -5.00 2.58 -16.40
CA ALA A 210 -4.23 3.07 -15.25
C ALA A 210 -4.54 4.55 -14.96
N ASP A 211 -4.93 5.31 -15.97
CA ASP A 211 -5.28 6.72 -15.90
C ASP A 211 -6.51 6.96 -15.04
N ASP A 212 -7.50 6.07 -15.10
CA ASP A 212 -8.71 6.12 -14.26
C ASP A 212 -8.38 5.97 -12.75
N LEU A 213 -7.19 5.50 -12.41
CA LEU A 213 -6.76 5.36 -11.01
C LEU A 213 -6.15 6.64 -10.44
N VAL A 214 -5.90 7.68 -11.25
CA VAL A 214 -5.20 8.90 -10.80
C VAL A 214 -5.97 9.61 -9.69
N ASP A 215 -7.26 9.89 -9.92
CA ASP A 215 -8.11 10.56 -8.94
C ASP A 215 -8.32 9.69 -7.69
N MET A 216 -8.46 8.38 -7.89
CA MET A 216 -8.61 7.41 -6.80
C MET A 216 -7.39 7.38 -5.89
N VAL A 217 -6.18 7.28 -6.44
CA VAL A 217 -4.96 7.26 -5.64
C VAL A 217 -4.72 8.59 -4.95
N GLY A 218 -5.06 9.71 -5.59
CA GLY A 218 -5.01 11.04 -4.97
C GLY A 218 -5.91 11.16 -3.74
N ASP A 219 -7.17 10.75 -3.84
CA ASP A 219 -8.16 10.86 -2.75
C ASP A 219 -7.97 9.84 -1.61
N ILE A 220 -7.36 8.69 -1.86
CA ILE A 220 -7.09 7.69 -0.80
C ILE A 220 -5.84 8.05 0.01
N ALA A 221 -4.88 8.75 -0.60
CA ALA A 221 -3.63 9.13 0.03
C ALA A 221 -3.69 10.49 0.74
N ALA A 222 -4.66 11.33 0.40
CA ALA A 222 -5.03 12.53 1.16
C ALA A 222 -5.67 12.16 2.50
#